data_AF-A0A938JL94-F1
#
_entry.id   AF-A0A938JL94-F1
#
_cell.length_a   1.000
_cell.length_b   1.000
_cell.length_c   1.000
_cell.angle_alpha   90.00
_cell.angle_beta   90.00
_cell.angle_gamma   90.00
#
_symmetry.space_group_name_H-M   'P 1'
#
loop_
_entity.id
_entity.type
_entity.pdbx_description
1 polymer ?
#
loop_
_entity_poly.entity_id
_entity_poly.type
_entity_poly.pdbx_seq_one_letter_code
_entity_poly.pdbx_strand_id
1 'polypeptide(L)' 'MTGPELEIIKNAGIVGAGGAGFPAHVKFDSKVETLIVNGAECEPLIHVDKQLMEKHFEKVFEGIKVAAGLVDARRIVI' A
#
# COMPACT_ATOMS: atom_id res chain seq x y z
N MET A 1 -6.74 2.64 18.89
CA MET A 1 -7.35 3.90 18.45
C MET A 1 -6.93 4.06 17.00
N THR A 2 -7.88 4.02 16.07
CA THR A 2 -7.60 4.27 14.66
C THR A 2 -7.09 5.70 14.53
N GLY A 3 -5.88 5.87 13.99
CA GLY A 3 -5.30 7.20 13.75
C GLY A 3 -6.15 8.01 12.75
N PRO A 4 -6.06 9.35 12.75
CA PRO A 4 -6.81 10.20 11.82
C PRO A 4 -6.59 9.82 10.34
N GLU A 5 -5.43 9.24 10.01
CA GLU A 5 -5.08 8.76 8.68
C GLU A 5 -5.96 7.59 8.21
N LEU A 6 -6.30 6.66 9.11
CA LEU A 6 -7.15 5.50 8.75
C LEU A 6 -8.58 5.92 8.45
N GLU A 7 -9.11 6.92 9.16
CA GLU A 7 -10.43 7.49 8.86
C GLU A 7 -10.42 8.24 7.52
N ILE A 8 -9.32 8.92 7.17
CA ILE A 8 -9.17 9.53 5.83
C ILE A 8 -9.22 8.45 4.74
N ILE A 9 -8.45 7.36 4.90
CA ILE A 9 -8.42 6.24 3.94
C ILE A 9 -9.80 5.61 3.78
N LYS A 10 -10.50 5.40 4.90
CA LYS A 10 -11.85 4.85 4.93
C LYS A 10 -12.86 5.75 4.24
N ASN A 11 -12.88 7.05 4.57
CA ASN A 11 -13.81 8.02 4.01
C ASN A 11 -13.57 8.28 2.51
N ALA A 12 -12.33 8.14 2.06
CA ALA A 12 -11.98 8.18 0.64
C ALA A 12 -12.37 6.90 -0.12
N GLY A 13 -12.80 5.84 0.56
CA GLY A 13 -13.20 4.58 -0.07
C GLY A 13 -12.04 3.80 -0.69
N ILE A 14 -10.82 3.96 -0.18
CA ILE A 14 -9.63 3.32 -0.75
C ILE A 14 -9.67 1.80 -0.50
N VAL A 15 -9.44 1.05 -1.58
CA VAL A 15 -9.37 -0.42 -1.58
C VAL A 15 -8.03 -0.89 -2.14
N GLY A 16 -7.69 -2.16 -1.91
CA GLY A 16 -6.49 -2.78 -2.46
C GLY A 16 -6.54 -2.87 -3.98
N ALA A 17 -5.52 -2.31 -4.65
CA ALA A 17 -5.41 -2.26 -6.12
C ALA A 17 -4.99 -3.58 -6.78
N GLY A 18 -4.67 -4.63 -6.02
CA GLY A 18 -4.23 -5.93 -6.53
C GLY A 18 -5.36 -6.89 -6.96
N GLY A 19 -6.56 -6.37 -7.26
CA GLY A 19 -7.70 -7.16 -7.76
C GLY A 19 -8.71 -7.65 -6.70
N ALA A 20 -8.27 -7.93 -5.47
CA ALA A 20 -9.17 -8.41 -4.41
C ALA A 20 -10.13 -7.34 -3.85
N GLY A 21 -9.82 -6.05 -4.04
CA GLY A 21 -10.68 -4.95 -3.58
C GLY A 21 -10.86 -4.87 -2.06
N PHE A 22 -9.97 -5.48 -1.27
CA PHE A 22 -10.09 -5.48 0.20
C PHE A 22 -9.94 -4.05 0.76
N PRO A 23 -10.77 -3.61 1.73
CA PRO A 23 -10.70 -2.26 2.27
C PRO A 23 -9.33 -1.93 2.88
N ALA A 24 -8.69 -0.87 2.39
CA ALA A 24 -7.32 -0.55 2.77
C ALA A 24 -7.19 -0.17 4.25
N HIS A 25 -8.16 0.59 4.78
CA HIS A 25 -8.17 0.99 6.19
C HIS A 25 -8.21 -0.21 7.15
N VAL A 26 -8.91 -1.29 6.79
CA VAL A 26 -8.94 -2.54 7.58
C VAL A 26 -7.58 -3.22 7.54
N LYS A 27 -6.90 -3.22 6.38
CA LYS A 27 -5.56 -3.82 6.24
C LYS A 27 -4.51 -3.07 7.06
N PHE A 28 -4.58 -1.74 7.09
CA PHE A 28 -3.64 -0.89 7.80
C PHE A 28 -3.95 -0.71 9.30
N ASP A 29 -5.13 -1.14 9.78
CA ASP A 29 -5.45 -1.19 11.22
C ASP A 29 -4.82 -2.41 11.90
N SER A 30 -3.51 -2.58 11.72
CA SER A 30 -2.72 -3.65 12.32
C SER A 30 -1.26 -3.21 12.50
N LYS A 31 -0.56 -3.83 13.45
CA LYS A 31 0.88 -3.63 13.61
C LYS A 31 1.64 -4.84 13.09
N VAL A 32 2.67 -4.61 12.29
CA VAL A 32 3.53 -5.67 11.72
C VAL A 32 4.99 -5.28 11.78
N GLU A 33 5.89 -6.25 11.91
CA GLU A 33 7.34 -5.99 11.85
C GLU A 33 7.83 -5.72 10.42
N THR A 34 7.27 -6.46 9.46
CA THR A 34 7.65 -6.41 8.04
C THR A 34 6.45 -6.03 7.17
N LEU A 35 6.63 -5.02 6.33
CA LEU A 35 5.71 -4.66 5.25
C LEU A 35 6.23 -5.23 3.92
N ILE A 36 5.43 -6.06 3.27
CA ILE A 36 5.70 -6.56 1.92
C ILE A 36 4.89 -5.71 0.94
N VAL A 37 5.58 -5.08 -0.01
CA VAL A 37 5.01 -4.31 -1.09
C VAL A 37 5.04 -5.18 -2.33
N ASN A 38 3.88 -5.60 -2.82
CA ASN A 38 3.84 -6.40 -4.03
C ASN A 38 4.11 -5.51 -5.25
N GLY A 39 5.30 -5.64 -5.86
CA GLY A 39 5.61 -5.09 -7.18
C GLY A 39 5.64 -6.14 -8.29
N ALA A 40 5.25 -7.39 -7.98
CA ALA A 40 5.22 -8.48 -8.95
C ALA A 40 3.90 -8.47 -9.70
N GLU A 41 3.99 -8.39 -11.03
CA GLU A 41 2.85 -8.34 -11.93
C GLU A 41 2.98 -9.48 -12.94
N CYS A 42 2.07 -10.46 -12.85
CA CYS A 42 2.07 -11.66 -13.69
C CYS A 42 0.86 -11.72 -14.64
N GLU A 43 -0.10 -10.80 -14.49
CA GLU A 43 -1.31 -10.77 -15.32
C GLU A 43 -0.97 -10.27 -16.73
N PRO A 44 -1.34 -11.00 -17.80
CA PRO A 44 -1.11 -10.55 -19.15
C PRO A 44 -1.69 -9.15 -19.42
N LEU A 45 -0.92 -8.32 -20.12
CA LEU A 45 -1.29 -6.95 -20.54
C LEU A 45 -1.42 -5.91 -19.41
N ILE A 46 -1.33 -6.29 -18.14
CA ILE A 46 -1.27 -5.33 -17.03
C ILE A 46 0.20 -5.09 -16.69
N HIS A 47 0.62 -3.83 -16.80
CA HIS A 47 2.00 -3.38 -16.58
C HIS A 47 2.04 -2.16 -15.64
N VAL A 48 0.98 -1.97 -14.85
CA VAL A 48 0.76 -0.72 -14.09
C VAL A 48 1.78 -0.61 -12.97
N ASP A 49 2.03 -1.69 -12.24
CA ASP A 49 3.00 -1.69 -11.14
C ASP A 49 4.40 -1.43 -11.67
N LYS A 50 4.78 -2.10 -12.77
CA LYS A 50 6.05 -1.83 -13.46
C LYS A 50 6.17 -0.36 -13.89
N GLN A 51 5.14 0.20 -14.52
CA GLN A 51 5.16 1.58 -15.01
C GLN A 51 5.19 2.61 -13.87
N LEU A 52 4.51 2.34 -12.76
CA LEU A 52 4.56 3.19 -11.56
C LEU A 52 5.95 3.20 -10.96
N MET A 53 6.59 2.04 -10.85
CA MET A 53 7.97 1.93 -10.35
C MET A 53 8.98 2.60 -11.29
N GLU A 54 8.81 2.52 -12.62
CA GLU A 54 9.72 3.15 -13.58
C GLU A 54 9.53 4.67 -13.69
N LYS A 55 8.29 5.16 -13.66
CA LYS A 55 7.97 6.56 -14.01
C LYS A 55 7.60 7.44 -12.82
N HIS A 56 7.18 6.84 -11.72
CA HIS A 56 6.62 7.53 -10.56
C HIS A 56 7.16 7.01 -9.22
N PHE A 57 8.37 6.44 -9.23
CA PHE A 57 9.00 5.82 -8.07
C PHE A 57 8.91 6.67 -6.80
N GLU A 58 9.27 7.96 -6.87
CA GLU A 58 9.25 8.86 -5.71
C GLU A 58 7.87 8.89 -5.03
N LYS A 59 6.78 8.98 -5.81
CA LYS A 59 5.41 8.98 -5.26
C LYS A 59 5.05 7.63 -4.65
N VAL A 60 5.46 6.53 -5.28
CA VAL A 60 5.25 5.18 -4.76
C VAL A 60 6.00 5.00 -3.45
N PHE A 61 7.26 5.43 -3.39
CA PHE A 61 8.11 5.33 -2.21
C PHE A 61 7.58 6.16 -1.04
N GLU A 62 7.08 7.38 -1.28
CA GLU A 62 6.38 8.17 -0.25
C GLU A 62 5.16 7.43 0.30
N GLY A 63 4.34 6.84 -0.59
CA GLY A 63 3.19 6.03 -0.18
C GLY A 63 3.58 4.81 0.67
N ILE A 64 4.68 4.14 0.30
CA ILE A 64 5.24 3.00 1.06
C ILE A 64 5.68 3.45 2.46
N LYS A 65 6.35 4.60 2.60
CA LYS A 65 6.75 5.13 3.91
C LYS A 65 5.55 5.45 4.80
N VAL A 66 4.50 6.05 4.23
CA VAL A 66 3.25 6.30 4.95
C VAL A 66 2.65 4.98 5.41
N ALA A 67 2.53 3.99 4.52
CA ALA A 67 1.99 2.67 4.85
C ALA A 67 2.80 1.97 5.96
N ALA A 68 4.13 2.04 5.91
CA ALA A 68 5.01 1.49 6.94
C ALA A 68 4.80 2.16 8.31
N GLY A 69 4.62 3.48 8.33
CA GLY A 69 4.31 4.24 9.54
C GLY A 69 2.97 3.86 10.16
N LEU A 70 1.93 3.66 9.34
CA LEU A 70 0.60 3.25 9.81
C LEU A 70 0.63 1.91 10.55
N VAL A 71 1.47 0.99 10.09
CA VAL A 71 1.56 -0.37 10.64
C VAL A 71 2.78 -0.62 11.52
N ASP A 72 3.54 0.43 11.87
CA ASP A 72 4.75 0.35 12.72
C ASP A 72 5.83 -0.62 12.17
N ALA A 73 5.91 -0.75 10.84
CA ALA A 73 6.87 -1.64 10.18
C ALA A 73 8.30 -1.12 10.27
N ARG A 74 9.23 -2.01 10.63
CA ARG A 74 10.67 -1.72 10.71
C ARG A 74 11.44 -2.22 9.50
N ARG A 75 10.85 -3.16 8.76
CA ARG A 75 11.43 -3.74 7.55
C ARG A 75 10.44 -3.62 6.41
N ILE A 76 10.93 -3.17 5.26
CA ILE A 76 10.16 -3.07 4.03
C ILE A 76 10.85 -3.96 3.00
N VAL A 77 10.05 -4.78 2.32
CA VAL A 77 10.50 -5.63 1.20
C VAL A 77 9.60 -5.32 0.02
N ILE A 78 10.20 -5.11 -1.15
CA ILE A 78 9.52 -4.93 -2.42
C ILE A 78 9.88 -6.12 -3.31
#